data_AF-A0A258X1B1-F1
#
_entry.id   AF-A0A258X1B1-F1
#
_cell.length_a   1.000
_cell.length_b   1.000
_cell.length_c   1.000
_cell.angle_alpha   90.00
_cell.angle_beta   90.00
_cell.angle_gamma   90.00
#
_symmetry.space_group_name_H-M   'P 1'
#
loop_
_entity.id
_entity.type
_entity.pdbx_description
1 polymer ?
#
loop_
_entity_poly.entity_id
_entity_poly.type
_entity_poly.pdbx_seq_one_letter_code
_entity_poly.pdbx_strand_id
1 'polypeptide(L)'
;MKKILIVDDNENNRVLLRALLEEYADENNIVLHIREAVNGLEASLIAENEHFSLILMDLMMPQMDGIEATKRIRSCDAKVMIVAVSGVDDAERQQQILQNGAEDYISKPINADIFLTRLDNYLSLIESRESVSKKFNPSAANLFTQETFSRKLLFYVQNEDDLAQFWEYYLLESREQCENLSDAIRTVYAIASIGLKVGVDLQLIVEESMNNIFITLIGIDSMDTKIIKMIMAKNPRVTDYQIGDGKISIRLLRPRLIKPVVLADTSVAIASTKPILAPVTVPIYEAVEETIHVYDYMDPEDLLDLKEYVGKLNSLMLIVGGEIEAYEVDEIDNNLQQIGRISSGYTDSYSIGRALTSMGSTITHHRDIFIEKSSDLAPMCAAFGRDLNSWIQLIFIEGATSVNYMDDTIIANAQMIESILTMDDTTADDGIENLDDIFDF
;
A
#
# COMPACT_ATOMS: atom_id res chain seq x y z
N MET A 1 2.91 -24.76 -19.67
CA MET A 1 3.85 -25.46 -18.78
C MET A 1 4.88 -24.45 -18.31
N LYS A 2 4.89 -24.15 -17.01
CA LYS A 2 5.74 -23.09 -16.44
C LYS A 2 7.00 -23.72 -15.84
N LYS A 3 8.14 -23.09 -16.08
CA LYS A 3 9.43 -23.50 -15.50
C LYS A 3 9.75 -22.60 -14.32
N ILE A 4 10.03 -23.19 -13.16
CA ILE A 4 10.34 -22.47 -11.93
C ILE A 4 11.74 -22.87 -11.47
N LEU A 5 12.55 -21.88 -11.09
CA LEU A 5 13.86 -22.10 -10.48
C LEU A 5 13.81 -21.67 -9.02
N ILE A 6 14.14 -22.58 -8.11
CA ILE A 6 14.33 -22.28 -6.69
C ILE A 6 15.84 -22.11 -6.44
N VAL A 7 16.23 -21.01 -5.82
CA VAL A 7 17.63 -20.70 -5.53
C VAL A 7 17.75 -20.37 -4.06
N ASP A 8 18.38 -21.26 -3.30
CA ASP A 8 18.61 -21.09 -1.86
C ASP A 8 19.78 -22.00 -1.46
N ASP A 9 20.68 -21.55 -0.60
CA ASP A 9 21.83 -22.36 -0.17
C ASP A 9 21.42 -23.43 0.86
N ASN A 10 20.31 -23.22 1.55
CA ASN A 10 19.75 -24.13 2.53
C ASN A 10 18.81 -25.17 1.87
N GLU A 11 19.19 -26.44 1.97
CA GLU A 11 18.42 -27.56 1.42
C GLU A 11 16.99 -27.62 1.98
N ASN A 12 16.78 -27.32 3.27
CA ASN A 12 15.45 -27.37 3.87
C ASN A 12 14.51 -26.32 3.26
N ASN A 13 15.02 -25.13 2.95
CA ASN A 13 14.23 -24.08 2.29
C ASN A 13 13.84 -24.50 0.87
N ARG A 14 14.77 -25.12 0.13
CA ARG A 14 14.48 -25.65 -1.22
C ARG A 14 13.43 -26.76 -1.18
N VAL A 15 13.54 -27.69 -0.23
CA VAL A 15 12.56 -28.77 -0.03
C VAL A 15 11.19 -28.21 0.33
N LEU A 16 11.11 -27.22 1.23
CA LEU A 16 9.85 -26.56 1.58
C LEU A 16 9.21 -25.87 0.39
N LEU A 17 9.97 -25.03 -0.33
CA LEU A 17 9.47 -24.31 -1.51
C LEU A 17 9.03 -25.27 -2.62
N ARG A 18 9.77 -26.37 -2.83
CA ARG A 18 9.37 -27.42 -3.76
C ARG A 18 8.03 -28.03 -3.36
N ALA A 19 7.89 -28.42 -2.09
CA ALA A 19 6.66 -29.03 -1.60
C ALA A 19 5.45 -28.10 -1.79
N LEU A 20 5.58 -26.80 -1.48
CA LEU A 20 4.51 -25.82 -1.70
C LEU A 20 4.15 -25.63 -3.18
N LEU A 21 5.14 -25.65 -4.07
CA LEU A 21 4.90 -25.57 -5.52
C LEU A 21 4.22 -26.85 -6.05
N GLU A 22 4.59 -28.02 -5.53
CA GLU A 22 3.97 -29.30 -5.90
C GLU A 22 2.52 -29.39 -5.37
N GLU A 23 2.27 -28.95 -4.13
CA GLU A 23 0.93 -28.82 -3.55
C GLU A 23 0.03 -27.90 -4.39
N TYR A 24 0.50 -26.69 -4.71
CA TYR A 24 -0.23 -25.77 -5.58
C TYR A 24 -0.53 -26.39 -6.96
N ALA A 25 0.43 -27.13 -7.53
CA ALA A 25 0.26 -27.76 -8.83
C ALA A 25 -0.81 -28.87 -8.82
N ASP A 26 -0.83 -29.68 -7.76
CA ASP A 26 -1.81 -30.74 -7.55
C ASP A 26 -3.21 -30.17 -7.33
N GLU A 27 -3.35 -29.13 -6.48
CA GLU A 27 -4.65 -28.49 -6.19
C GLU A 27 -5.27 -27.81 -7.41
N ASN A 28 -4.44 -27.19 -8.25
CA ASN A 28 -4.89 -26.46 -9.44
C ASN A 28 -4.84 -27.29 -10.73
N ASN A 29 -4.44 -28.56 -10.63
CA ASN A 29 -4.31 -29.49 -11.76
C ASN A 29 -3.43 -28.92 -12.90
N ILE A 30 -2.29 -28.32 -12.55
CA ILE A 30 -1.32 -27.76 -13.49
C ILE A 30 0.02 -28.52 -13.44
N VAL A 31 0.85 -28.35 -14.47
CA VAL A 31 2.19 -28.97 -14.53
C VAL A 31 3.28 -27.90 -14.41
N LEU A 32 4.06 -27.99 -13.34
CA LEU A 32 5.23 -27.17 -13.08
C LEU A 32 6.52 -27.97 -13.31
N HIS A 33 7.53 -27.35 -13.91
CA HIS A 33 8.87 -27.92 -14.03
C HIS A 33 9.83 -27.19 -13.11
N ILE A 34 10.16 -27.81 -11.99
CA ILE A 34 10.95 -27.20 -10.91
C ILE A 34 12.42 -27.59 -11.06
N ARG A 35 13.29 -26.58 -11.14
CA ARG A 35 14.75 -26.71 -11.01
C ARG A 35 15.20 -26.08 -9.70
N GLU A 36 16.36 -26.51 -9.22
CA GLU A 36 17.00 -25.98 -8.03
C GLU A 36 18.44 -25.55 -8.35
N ALA A 37 18.90 -24.53 -7.62
CA ALA A 37 20.29 -24.11 -7.55
C ALA A 37 20.66 -23.80 -6.10
N VAL A 38 21.91 -24.01 -5.73
CA VAL A 38 22.37 -23.84 -4.33
C VAL A 38 23.13 -22.53 -4.08
N ASN A 39 23.30 -21.71 -5.11
CA ASN A 39 23.93 -20.38 -5.04
C ASN A 39 23.61 -19.53 -6.29
N GLY A 40 23.94 -18.24 -6.23
CA GLY A 40 23.69 -17.29 -7.32
C GLY A 40 24.45 -17.57 -8.62
N LEU A 41 25.64 -18.19 -8.55
CA LEU A 41 26.45 -18.52 -9.73
C LEU A 41 25.82 -19.66 -10.53
N GLU A 42 25.44 -20.73 -9.85
CA GLU A 42 24.71 -21.86 -10.46
C GLU A 42 23.38 -21.39 -11.05
N ALA A 43 22.63 -20.57 -10.31
CA ALA A 43 21.38 -20.00 -10.80
C ALA A 43 21.57 -19.17 -12.08
N SER A 44 22.61 -18.33 -12.12
CA SER A 44 22.94 -17.53 -13.30
C SER A 44 23.30 -18.40 -14.50
N LEU A 45 24.11 -19.45 -14.30
CA LEU A 45 24.48 -20.38 -15.38
C LEU A 45 23.27 -21.17 -15.90
N ILE A 46 22.38 -21.60 -15.01
CA ILE A 46 21.14 -22.29 -15.39
C ILE A 46 20.24 -21.35 -16.19
N ALA A 47 20.05 -20.11 -15.73
CA ALA A 47 19.23 -19.10 -16.40
C ALA A 47 19.82 -18.60 -17.74
N GLU A 48 21.15 -18.67 -17.92
CA GLU A 48 21.80 -18.39 -19.21
C GLU A 48 21.47 -19.46 -20.28
N ASN A 49 21.17 -20.71 -19.87
CA ASN A 49 20.95 -21.84 -20.77
C ASN A 49 19.47 -22.25 -20.90
N GLU A 50 18.63 -21.92 -19.91
CA GLU A 50 17.22 -22.26 -19.87
C GLU A 50 16.36 -21.04 -19.52
N HIS A 51 15.21 -20.89 -20.18
CA HIS A 51 14.23 -19.88 -19.81
C HIS A 51 13.35 -20.34 -18.65
N PHE A 52 13.12 -19.44 -17.70
CA PHE A 52 12.23 -19.64 -16.56
C PHE A 52 11.08 -18.64 -16.59
N SER A 53 9.94 -19.08 -16.09
CA SER A 53 8.76 -18.24 -15.87
C SER A 53 8.90 -17.47 -14.55
N LEU A 54 9.38 -18.17 -13.51
CA LEU A 54 9.55 -17.65 -12.15
C LEU A 54 10.87 -18.13 -11.56
N ILE A 55 11.56 -17.26 -10.84
CA ILE A 55 12.74 -17.57 -10.05
C ILE A 55 12.48 -17.11 -8.61
N LEU A 56 12.54 -18.04 -7.66
CA LEU A 56 12.54 -17.76 -6.23
C LEU A 56 13.99 -17.66 -5.77
N MET A 57 14.44 -16.47 -5.41
CA MET A 57 15.86 -16.14 -5.20
C MET A 57 16.12 -15.78 -3.75
N ASP A 58 16.90 -16.60 -3.03
CA ASP A 58 17.40 -16.21 -1.72
C ASP A 58 18.31 -14.99 -1.81
N LEU A 59 18.19 -14.07 -0.85
CA LEU A 59 19.04 -12.88 -0.80
C LEU A 59 20.47 -13.20 -0.37
N MET A 60 20.63 -14.09 0.60
CA MET A 60 21.91 -14.33 1.25
C MET A 60 22.41 -15.72 0.94
N MET A 61 23.35 -15.82 0.00
CA MET A 61 23.98 -17.07 -0.39
C MET A 61 25.50 -16.91 -0.47
N PRO A 62 26.28 -17.98 -0.24
CA PRO A 62 27.72 -17.98 -0.44
C PRO A 62 28.09 -17.86 -1.93
N GLN A 63 29.32 -17.44 -2.19
CA GLN A 63 29.92 -17.24 -3.53
C GLN A 63 29.36 -16.05 -4.32
N MET A 64 28.06 -16.06 -4.59
CA MET A 64 27.32 -14.99 -5.27
C MET A 64 25.98 -14.83 -4.57
N ASP A 65 25.71 -13.62 -4.09
CA ASP A 65 24.46 -13.31 -3.40
C ASP A 65 23.29 -13.15 -4.39
N GLY A 66 22.07 -13.09 -3.84
CA GLY A 66 20.86 -12.99 -4.65
C GLY A 66 20.77 -11.69 -5.45
N ILE A 67 21.40 -10.60 -4.98
CA ILE A 67 21.37 -9.29 -5.64
C ILE A 67 22.22 -9.33 -6.92
N GLU A 68 23.45 -9.84 -6.80
CA GLU A 68 24.36 -10.00 -7.94
C GLU A 68 23.81 -11.00 -8.95
N ALA A 69 23.25 -12.13 -8.49
CA ALA A 69 22.60 -13.11 -9.33
C ALA A 69 21.40 -12.52 -10.08
N THR A 70 20.53 -11.76 -9.39
CA THR A 70 19.38 -11.08 -10.00
C THR A 70 19.83 -10.14 -11.11
N LYS A 71 20.85 -9.32 -10.85
CA LYS A 71 21.39 -8.39 -11.85
C LYS A 71 21.91 -9.12 -13.10
N ARG A 72 22.61 -10.25 -12.90
CA ARG A 72 23.16 -11.05 -14.00
C ARG A 72 22.04 -11.72 -14.81
N ILE A 73 21.11 -12.39 -14.14
CA ILE A 73 19.97 -13.04 -14.79
C ILE A 73 19.14 -12.02 -15.57
N ARG A 74 18.88 -10.84 -14.99
CA ARG A 74 18.10 -9.78 -15.63
C ARG A 74 18.77 -9.23 -16.89
N SER A 75 20.11 -9.28 -16.97
CA SER A 75 20.85 -8.91 -18.19
C SER A 75 20.69 -9.92 -19.34
N CYS A 76 20.36 -11.17 -19.03
CA CYS A 76 20.16 -12.25 -20.00
C CYS A 76 18.68 -12.45 -20.35
N ASP A 77 17.78 -12.34 -19.37
CA ASP A 77 16.34 -12.49 -19.54
C ASP A 77 15.61 -11.33 -18.84
N ALA A 78 15.15 -10.37 -19.64
CA ALA A 78 14.42 -9.21 -19.15
C ALA A 78 12.97 -9.53 -18.74
N LYS A 79 12.45 -10.72 -19.05
CA LYS A 79 11.03 -11.06 -18.90
C LYS A 79 10.74 -12.03 -17.75
N VAL A 80 11.75 -12.77 -17.29
CA VAL A 80 11.59 -13.72 -16.17
C VAL A 80 11.11 -13.00 -14.91
N MET A 81 10.11 -13.53 -14.22
CA MET A 81 9.72 -13.00 -12.91
C MET A 81 10.73 -13.47 -11.86
N ILE A 82 11.29 -12.55 -11.07
CA ILE A 82 12.22 -12.87 -9.98
C ILE A 82 11.59 -12.40 -8.68
N VAL A 83 11.37 -13.31 -7.74
CA VAL A 83 10.84 -13.02 -6.40
C VAL A 83 11.92 -13.34 -5.39
N ALA A 84 12.31 -12.35 -4.59
CA ALA A 84 13.30 -12.53 -3.56
C ALA A 84 12.72 -13.32 -2.37
N VAL A 85 13.51 -14.13 -1.70
CA VAL A 85 13.12 -14.82 -0.45
C VAL A 85 14.12 -14.41 0.63
N SER A 86 13.68 -13.68 1.65
CA SER A 86 14.57 -13.00 2.62
C SER A 86 14.28 -13.41 4.05
N GLY A 87 15.30 -13.75 4.84
CA GLY A 87 15.15 -13.98 6.29
C GLY A 87 15.48 -12.80 7.20
N VAL A 88 15.67 -11.59 6.66
CA VAL A 88 16.10 -10.42 7.44
C VAL A 88 15.22 -9.20 7.18
N ASP A 89 14.89 -8.48 8.26
CA ASP A 89 14.30 -7.12 8.29
C ASP A 89 15.32 -6.05 7.86
N ASP A 90 16.07 -6.31 6.79
CA ASP A 90 17.02 -5.36 6.20
C ASP A 90 16.34 -4.69 5.01
N ALA A 91 15.58 -3.64 5.31
CA ALA A 91 14.84 -2.85 4.33
C ALA A 91 15.76 -2.31 3.21
N GLU A 92 17.04 -2.08 3.50
CA GLU A 92 18.01 -1.62 2.51
C GLU A 92 18.28 -2.71 1.46
N ARG A 93 18.48 -3.96 1.88
CA ARG A 93 18.72 -5.08 0.95
C ARG A 93 17.48 -5.47 0.15
N GLN A 94 16.30 -5.41 0.78
CA GLN A 94 15.04 -5.60 0.07
C GLN A 94 14.88 -4.53 -1.03
N GLN A 95 15.20 -3.28 -0.72
CA GLN A 95 15.18 -2.20 -1.72
C GLN A 95 16.24 -2.42 -2.82
N GLN A 96 17.45 -2.87 -2.46
CA GLN A 96 18.51 -3.14 -3.43
C GLN A 96 18.14 -4.26 -4.40
N ILE A 97 17.56 -5.37 -3.95
CA ILE A 97 17.20 -6.46 -4.88
C ILE A 97 16.06 -6.06 -5.83
N LEU A 98 15.08 -5.29 -5.35
CA LEU A 98 14.01 -4.73 -6.19
C LEU A 98 14.59 -3.78 -7.25
N GLN A 99 15.54 -2.91 -6.87
CA GLN A 99 16.25 -2.04 -7.81
C GLN A 99 17.06 -2.80 -8.86
N ASN A 100 17.55 -4.00 -8.53
CA ASN A 100 18.30 -4.85 -9.47
C ASN A 100 17.39 -5.74 -10.32
N GLY A 101 16.07 -5.64 -10.17
CA GLY A 101 15.08 -6.23 -11.07
C GLY A 101 14.30 -7.41 -10.51
N ALA A 102 14.31 -7.64 -9.19
CA ALA A 102 13.26 -8.45 -8.56
C ALA A 102 11.92 -7.71 -8.56
N GLU A 103 10.84 -8.46 -8.66
CA GLU A 103 9.48 -7.93 -8.80
C GLU A 103 8.70 -7.97 -7.47
N ASP A 104 9.09 -8.84 -6.56
CA ASP A 104 8.53 -8.95 -5.22
C ASP A 104 9.54 -9.61 -4.26
N TYR A 105 9.22 -9.66 -2.96
CA TYR A 105 9.95 -10.40 -1.95
C TYR A 105 9.01 -11.14 -0.98
N ILE A 106 9.47 -12.28 -0.46
CA ILE A 106 8.77 -13.10 0.52
C ILE A 106 9.65 -13.24 1.77
N SER A 107 9.09 -12.94 2.93
CA SER A 107 9.77 -13.03 4.21
C SER A 107 9.93 -14.50 4.64
N LYS A 108 11.09 -14.85 5.19
CA LYS A 108 11.33 -16.09 5.94
C LYS A 108 11.07 -15.79 7.43
N PRO A 109 10.45 -16.71 8.20
CA PRO A 109 10.00 -18.04 7.78
C PRO A 109 8.85 -17.97 6.78
N ILE A 110 8.90 -18.83 5.75
CA ILE A 110 7.92 -18.83 4.66
C ILE A 110 6.59 -19.30 5.22
N ASN A 111 5.59 -18.42 5.23
CA ASN A 111 4.21 -18.76 5.53
C ASN A 111 3.57 -19.38 4.28
N ALA A 112 3.11 -20.63 4.40
CA ALA A 112 2.56 -21.40 3.29
C ALA A 112 1.33 -20.72 2.65
N ASP A 113 0.36 -20.28 3.46
CA ASP A 113 -0.88 -19.67 2.96
C ASP A 113 -0.60 -18.38 2.18
N ILE A 114 0.29 -17.54 2.70
CA ILE A 114 0.72 -16.30 2.04
C ILE A 114 1.48 -16.62 0.75
N PHE A 115 2.37 -17.61 0.77
CA PHE A 115 3.13 -18.02 -0.40
C PHE A 115 2.22 -18.53 -1.52
N LEU A 116 1.26 -19.40 -1.20
CA LEU A 116 0.32 -19.96 -2.17
C LEU A 116 -0.58 -18.88 -2.79
N THR A 117 -1.09 -17.95 -1.97
CA THR A 117 -1.88 -16.81 -2.45
C THR A 117 -1.07 -15.92 -3.41
N ARG A 118 0.19 -15.63 -3.06
CA ARG A 118 1.08 -14.82 -3.91
C ARG A 118 1.49 -15.55 -5.19
N LEU A 119 1.69 -16.86 -5.11
CA LEU A 119 2.04 -17.69 -6.26
C LEU A 119 0.96 -17.63 -7.34
N ASP A 120 -0.32 -17.64 -6.95
CA ASP A 120 -1.43 -17.52 -7.89
C ASP A 120 -1.39 -16.18 -8.67
N ASN A 121 -1.13 -15.09 -7.96
CA ASN A 121 -0.94 -13.77 -8.55
C ASN A 121 0.28 -13.74 -9.49
N TYR A 122 1.41 -14.32 -9.10
CA TYR A 122 2.61 -14.38 -9.93
C TYR A 122 2.37 -15.14 -11.23
N LEU A 123 1.75 -16.32 -11.16
CA LEU A 123 1.49 -17.15 -12.34
C LEU A 123 0.47 -16.47 -13.28
N SER A 124 -0.58 -15.87 -12.72
CA SER A 124 -1.56 -15.07 -13.48
C SER A 124 -0.89 -13.89 -14.20
N LEU A 125 0.02 -13.18 -13.52
CA LEU A 125 0.80 -12.09 -14.11
C LEU A 125 1.71 -12.60 -15.24
N ILE A 126 2.41 -13.71 -15.05
CA ILE A 126 3.25 -14.30 -16.11
C ILE A 126 2.39 -14.72 -17.31
N GLU A 127 1.22 -15.33 -17.09
CA GLU A 127 0.28 -15.69 -18.15
C GLU A 127 -0.29 -14.47 -18.88
N SER A 128 -0.59 -13.39 -18.17
CA SER A 128 -0.98 -12.13 -18.78
C SER A 128 0.13 -11.57 -19.68
N ARG A 129 1.41 -11.63 -19.27
CA ARG A 129 2.55 -11.17 -20.08
C ARG A 129 2.78 -12.02 -21.33
N GLU A 130 2.57 -13.33 -21.22
CA GLU A 130 2.69 -14.27 -22.34
C GLU A 130 1.52 -14.16 -23.32
N SER A 131 0.29 -13.93 -22.83
CA SER A 131 -0.90 -13.75 -23.66
C SER A 131 -0.92 -12.38 -24.35
N VAL A 132 -0.43 -11.33 -23.70
CA VAL A 132 -0.19 -10.01 -24.30
C VAL A 132 0.90 -10.07 -25.39
N SER A 133 1.94 -10.89 -25.21
CA SER A 133 2.98 -11.12 -26.24
C SER A 133 2.45 -11.77 -27.54
N LYS A 134 1.27 -12.41 -27.53
CA LYS A 134 0.63 -12.94 -28.75
C LYS A 134 -0.28 -11.94 -29.46
N LYS A 135 -0.55 -10.75 -28.90
CA LYS A 135 -1.48 -9.80 -29.50
C LYS A 135 -1.00 -8.36 -29.73
N PHE A 136 0.08 -7.83 -29.15
CA PHE A 136 0.46 -6.44 -29.47
C PHE A 136 1.96 -6.09 -29.32
N ASN A 137 2.42 -5.22 -30.23
CA ASN A 137 3.77 -4.66 -30.36
C ASN A 137 4.10 -3.68 -29.20
N PRO A 138 5.39 -3.46 -28.87
CA PRO A 138 5.83 -2.66 -27.74
C PRO A 138 5.73 -1.16 -28.07
N SER A 139 4.62 -0.55 -27.70
CA SER A 139 4.49 0.89 -27.56
C SER A 139 3.93 1.15 -26.16
N ALA A 140 4.34 2.24 -25.54
CA ALA A 140 3.72 2.74 -24.32
C ALA A 140 2.19 2.67 -24.42
N ALA A 141 1.54 2.29 -23.32
CA ALA A 141 0.08 2.36 -23.24
C ALA A 141 -0.40 3.80 -23.13
N ASN A 142 0.38 4.67 -22.48
CA ASN A 142 0.07 6.07 -22.30
C ASN A 142 0.17 6.92 -23.58
N LEU A 143 -0.58 8.02 -23.60
CA LEU A 143 -0.66 8.94 -24.73
C LEU A 143 0.52 9.92 -24.85
N PHE A 144 1.48 9.91 -23.91
CA PHE A 144 2.52 10.95 -23.82
C PHE A 144 3.84 10.58 -24.48
N THR A 145 4.25 9.31 -24.43
CA THR A 145 5.58 8.88 -24.90
C THR A 145 5.48 7.51 -25.56
N GLN A 146 6.51 7.08 -26.30
CA GLN A 146 6.65 5.70 -26.79
C GLN A 146 7.85 4.98 -26.13
N GLU A 147 8.35 5.53 -25.02
CA GLU A 147 9.57 5.06 -24.36
C GLU A 147 9.35 3.76 -23.57
N THR A 148 10.45 3.06 -23.26
CA THR A 148 10.46 1.87 -22.40
C THR A 148 10.43 2.27 -20.92
N PHE A 149 9.47 1.73 -20.16
CA PHE A 149 9.25 2.05 -18.74
C PHE A 149 10.00 1.11 -17.79
N SER A 150 10.42 1.63 -16.64
CA SER A 150 11.08 0.85 -15.58
C SER A 150 10.10 -0.06 -14.82
N ARG A 151 8.81 0.28 -14.80
CA ARG A 151 7.73 -0.53 -14.21
C ARG A 151 6.46 -0.36 -15.03
N LYS A 152 5.71 -1.45 -15.21
CA LYS A 152 4.38 -1.44 -15.83
C LYS A 152 3.46 -2.36 -15.05
N LEU A 153 2.37 -1.81 -14.52
CA LEU A 153 1.31 -2.53 -13.82
C LEU A 153 0.02 -2.43 -14.63
N LEU A 154 -0.72 -3.53 -14.71
CA LEU A 154 -1.99 -3.63 -15.41
C LEU A 154 -3.03 -4.18 -14.45
N PHE A 155 -4.10 -3.44 -14.29
CA PHE A 155 -5.30 -3.80 -13.55
C PHE A 155 -6.41 -3.99 -14.58
N TYR A 156 -7.03 -5.17 -14.57
CA TYR A 156 -8.27 -5.40 -15.29
C TYR A 156 -9.40 -5.00 -14.36
N VAL A 157 -10.21 -4.04 -14.78
CA VAL A 157 -11.28 -3.50 -13.93
C VAL A 157 -12.59 -4.04 -14.50
N GLN A 158 -13.07 -5.14 -13.93
CA GLN A 158 -14.32 -5.81 -14.36
C GLN A 158 -15.47 -5.56 -13.38
N ASN A 159 -15.15 -5.31 -12.11
CA ASN A 159 -16.11 -5.00 -11.05
C ASN A 159 -15.55 -3.91 -10.10
N GLU A 160 -16.35 -3.50 -9.10
CA GLU A 160 -15.94 -2.46 -8.15
C GLU A 160 -14.85 -2.95 -7.18
N ASP A 161 -14.77 -4.25 -6.87
CA ASP A 161 -13.71 -4.83 -6.02
C ASP A 161 -12.33 -4.72 -6.69
N ASP A 162 -12.23 -4.98 -8.00
CA ASP A 162 -11.01 -4.81 -8.78
C ASP A 162 -10.51 -3.35 -8.73
N LEU A 163 -11.47 -2.41 -8.71
CA LEU A 163 -11.20 -0.98 -8.65
C LEU A 163 -10.80 -0.55 -7.23
N ALA A 164 -11.41 -1.13 -6.20
CA ALA A 164 -11.03 -0.95 -4.81
C ALA A 164 -9.61 -1.47 -4.54
N GLN A 165 -9.23 -2.61 -5.12
CA GLN A 165 -7.86 -3.12 -5.05
C GLN A 165 -6.85 -2.15 -5.67
N PHE A 166 -7.17 -1.54 -6.82
CA PHE A 166 -6.33 -0.49 -7.40
C PHE A 166 -6.18 0.73 -6.47
N TRP A 167 -7.29 1.15 -5.85
CA TRP A 167 -7.33 2.26 -4.90
C TRP A 167 -6.46 1.97 -3.67
N GLU A 168 -6.67 0.81 -3.05
CA GLU A 168 -5.90 0.33 -1.90
C GLU A 168 -4.43 0.20 -2.23
N TYR A 169 -4.09 -0.42 -3.35
CA TYR A 169 -2.70 -0.61 -3.79
C TYR A 169 -1.95 0.73 -3.92
N TYR A 170 -2.55 1.72 -4.57
CA TYR A 170 -1.86 2.99 -4.83
C TYR A 170 -1.97 4.02 -3.69
N LEU A 171 -2.91 3.88 -2.76
CA LEU A 171 -3.03 4.79 -1.60
C LEU A 171 -2.42 4.22 -0.31
N LEU A 172 -2.48 2.90 -0.09
CA LEU A 172 -1.92 2.24 1.09
C LEU A 172 -0.43 1.88 0.90
N GLU A 173 0.00 1.49 -0.31
CA GLU A 173 1.40 1.13 -0.59
C GLU A 173 2.23 2.26 -1.24
N SER A 174 1.88 3.54 -1.07
CA SER A 174 2.58 4.64 -1.74
C SER A 174 4.03 4.88 -1.24
N ARG A 175 4.93 3.95 -1.57
CA ARG A 175 6.37 4.15 -1.62
C ARG A 175 6.66 4.98 -2.86
N GLU A 176 6.63 6.29 -2.67
CA GLU A 176 7.39 7.36 -3.34
C GLU A 176 6.54 8.60 -3.60
N GLN A 177 7.06 9.73 -3.11
CA GLN A 177 6.43 11.04 -3.03
C GLN A 177 6.13 11.63 -4.43
N CYS A 178 5.03 11.27 -5.09
CA CYS A 178 4.59 11.93 -6.32
C CYS A 178 3.54 13.01 -6.03
N GLU A 179 3.79 14.23 -6.51
CA GLU A 179 2.88 15.36 -6.31
C GLU A 179 1.55 15.08 -7.04
N ASN A 180 0.42 15.29 -6.35
CA ASN A 180 -0.95 15.06 -6.86
C ASN A 180 -1.29 13.59 -7.19
N LEU A 181 -0.54 12.59 -6.69
CA LEU A 181 -0.84 11.17 -6.90
C LEU A 181 -2.23 10.78 -6.40
N SER A 182 -2.61 11.19 -5.19
CA SER A 182 -3.93 10.91 -4.62
C SER A 182 -5.06 11.52 -5.47
N ASP A 183 -4.89 12.76 -5.94
CA ASP A 183 -5.86 13.41 -6.82
C ASP A 183 -6.00 12.69 -8.17
N ALA A 184 -4.89 12.18 -8.72
CA ALA A 184 -4.90 11.39 -9.94
C ALA A 184 -5.59 10.03 -9.76
N ILE A 185 -5.32 9.33 -8.66
CA ILE A 185 -5.98 8.07 -8.31
C ILE A 185 -7.49 8.29 -8.15
N ARG A 186 -7.89 9.32 -7.39
CA ARG A 186 -9.30 9.74 -7.23
C ARG A 186 -9.99 10.02 -8.54
N THR A 187 -9.31 10.75 -9.42
CA THR A 187 -9.83 11.09 -10.74
C THR A 187 -10.05 9.84 -11.60
N VAL A 188 -9.08 8.93 -11.60
CA VAL A 188 -9.16 7.67 -12.36
C VAL A 188 -10.22 6.75 -11.79
N TYR A 189 -10.31 6.63 -10.46
CA TYR A 189 -11.34 5.86 -9.78
C TYR A 189 -12.74 6.38 -10.12
N ALA A 190 -12.95 7.70 -10.08
CA ALA A 190 -14.23 8.30 -10.42
C ALA A 190 -14.64 8.04 -11.88
N ILE A 191 -13.69 8.07 -12.81
CA ILE A 191 -13.96 7.74 -14.23
C ILE A 191 -14.27 6.24 -14.36
N ALA A 192 -13.48 5.37 -13.74
CA ALA A 192 -13.63 3.93 -13.85
C ALA A 192 -14.93 3.41 -13.23
N SER A 193 -15.31 3.91 -12.04
CA SER A 193 -16.58 3.56 -11.38
C SER A 193 -17.79 3.92 -12.25
N ILE A 194 -17.77 5.07 -12.93
CA ILE A 194 -18.84 5.42 -13.87
C ILE A 194 -18.82 4.50 -15.10
N GLY A 195 -17.65 4.13 -15.61
CA GLY A 195 -17.53 3.20 -16.73
C GLY A 195 -18.11 1.82 -16.40
N LEU A 196 -17.82 1.29 -15.21
CA LEU A 196 -18.40 0.05 -14.70
C LEU A 196 -19.93 0.11 -14.62
N LYS A 197 -20.49 1.21 -14.10
CA LYS A 197 -21.95 1.43 -14.01
C LYS A 197 -22.66 1.44 -15.37
N VAL A 198 -21.93 1.75 -16.44
CA VAL A 198 -22.46 1.76 -17.81
C VAL A 198 -22.11 0.46 -18.56
N GLY A 199 -21.47 -0.51 -17.89
CA GLY A 199 -21.13 -1.82 -18.44
C GLY A 199 -19.97 -1.79 -19.43
N VAL A 200 -19.01 -0.88 -19.22
CA VAL A 200 -17.83 -0.73 -20.08
C VAL A 200 -16.66 -1.51 -19.48
N ASP A 201 -16.06 -2.39 -20.29
CA ASP A 201 -14.81 -3.07 -19.93
C ASP A 201 -13.65 -2.07 -19.94
N LEU A 202 -13.05 -1.83 -18.78
CA LEU A 202 -11.95 -0.89 -18.62
C LEU A 202 -10.65 -1.61 -18.27
N GLN A 203 -9.56 -1.11 -18.83
CA GLN A 203 -8.21 -1.55 -18.45
C GLN A 203 -7.45 -0.37 -17.90
N LEU A 204 -6.83 -0.57 -16.75
CA LEU A 204 -6.07 0.45 -16.07
C LEU A 204 -4.60 0.07 -16.04
N ILE A 205 -3.78 0.90 -16.67
CA ILE A 205 -2.35 0.66 -16.82
C ILE A 205 -1.59 1.78 -16.14
N VAL A 206 -0.66 1.42 -15.26
CA VAL A 206 0.29 2.36 -14.68
C VAL A 206 1.69 2.06 -15.21
N GLU A 207 2.30 3.05 -15.85
CA GLU A 207 3.65 2.99 -16.40
C GLU A 207 4.55 3.97 -15.65
N GLU A 208 5.67 3.52 -15.12
CA GLU A 208 6.62 4.37 -14.39
C GLU A 208 7.95 4.50 -15.12
N SER A 209 8.49 5.71 -15.12
CA SER A 209 9.82 6.07 -15.62
C SER A 209 10.62 6.73 -14.51
N MET A 210 11.91 7.00 -14.76
CA MET A 210 12.79 7.68 -13.79
C MET A 210 12.25 9.03 -13.27
N ASN A 211 11.48 9.76 -14.08
CA ASN A 211 11.01 11.10 -13.71
C ASN A 211 9.49 11.24 -13.72
N ASN A 212 8.74 10.25 -14.22
CA ASN A 212 7.29 10.36 -14.39
C ASN A 212 6.56 9.06 -14.08
N ILE A 213 5.35 9.18 -13.56
CA ILE A 213 4.35 8.10 -13.51
C ILE A 213 3.25 8.46 -14.51
N PHE A 214 2.78 7.45 -15.25
CA PHE A 214 1.67 7.57 -16.20
C PHE A 214 0.56 6.64 -15.78
N ILE A 215 -0.61 7.16 -15.46
CA ILE A 215 -1.80 6.37 -15.16
C ILE A 215 -2.72 6.46 -16.38
N THR A 216 -3.01 5.34 -17.02
CA THR A 216 -3.77 5.28 -18.27
C THR A 216 -4.96 4.36 -18.14
N LEU A 217 -6.16 4.92 -18.32
CA LEU A 217 -7.40 4.16 -18.43
C LEU A 217 -7.73 3.98 -19.92
N ILE A 218 -7.98 2.74 -20.33
CA ILE A 218 -8.30 2.32 -21.69
C ILE A 218 -9.73 1.79 -21.72
N GLY A 219 -10.44 2.06 -22.81
CA GLY A 219 -11.82 1.61 -23.02
C GLY A 219 -12.86 2.70 -22.82
N ILE A 220 -12.44 3.97 -22.70
CA ILE A 220 -13.36 5.10 -22.44
C ILE A 220 -14.16 5.54 -23.69
N ASP A 221 -13.99 4.88 -24.83
CA ASP A 221 -14.69 5.21 -26.10
C ASP A 221 -16.21 5.21 -25.96
N SER A 222 -16.73 4.32 -25.12
CA SER A 222 -18.16 4.14 -24.87
C SER A 222 -18.73 5.15 -23.86
N MET A 223 -17.88 6.03 -23.28
CA MET A 223 -18.28 6.99 -22.27
C MET A 223 -18.54 8.39 -22.86
N ASP A 224 -19.51 9.13 -22.30
CA ASP A 224 -19.73 10.52 -22.70
C ASP A 224 -18.54 11.41 -22.27
N THR A 225 -17.88 12.00 -23.25
CA THR A 225 -16.72 12.88 -23.04
C THR A 225 -17.04 14.10 -22.16
N LYS A 226 -18.32 14.52 -22.07
CA LYS A 226 -18.77 15.58 -21.15
C LYS A 226 -18.64 15.16 -19.68
N ILE A 227 -18.95 13.91 -19.37
CA ILE A 227 -18.86 13.37 -18.00
C ILE A 227 -17.40 13.34 -17.56
N ILE A 228 -16.51 12.84 -18.43
CA ILE A 228 -15.07 12.81 -18.16
C ILE A 228 -14.56 14.23 -17.90
N LYS A 229 -14.91 15.20 -18.76
CA LYS A 229 -14.52 16.61 -18.56
C LYS A 229 -15.04 17.22 -17.26
N MET A 230 -16.26 16.84 -16.83
CA MET A 230 -16.82 17.28 -15.55
C MET A 230 -16.04 16.73 -14.36
N ILE A 231 -15.62 15.45 -14.40
CA ILE A 231 -14.79 14.83 -13.36
C ILE A 231 -13.41 15.49 -13.29
N MET A 232 -12.80 15.76 -14.45
CA MET A 232 -11.53 16.49 -14.50
C MET A 232 -11.66 17.89 -13.90
N ALA A 233 -12.77 18.59 -14.18
CA ALA A 233 -13.01 19.94 -13.64
C ALA A 233 -13.20 19.95 -12.11
N LYS A 234 -13.69 18.85 -11.52
CA LYS A 234 -13.80 18.68 -10.05
C LYS A 234 -12.46 18.40 -9.37
N ASN A 235 -11.43 18.01 -10.13
CA ASN A 235 -10.10 17.69 -9.61
C ASN A 235 -9.03 18.61 -10.23
N PRO A 236 -9.02 19.92 -9.90
CA PRO A 236 -8.19 20.92 -10.58
C PRO A 236 -6.68 20.72 -10.39
N ARG A 237 -6.26 19.88 -9.44
CA ARG A 237 -4.86 19.52 -9.19
C ARG A 237 -4.29 18.57 -10.25
N VAL A 238 -5.15 17.84 -10.96
CA VAL A 238 -4.77 16.97 -12.09
C VAL A 238 -4.71 17.80 -13.37
N THR A 239 -3.58 18.48 -13.57
CA THR A 239 -3.42 19.45 -14.66
C THR A 239 -2.80 18.87 -15.93
N ASP A 240 -2.06 17.76 -15.82
CA ASP A 240 -1.30 17.17 -16.93
C ASP A 240 -1.91 15.84 -17.38
N TYR A 241 -2.89 15.91 -18.28
CA TYR A 241 -3.61 14.76 -18.81
C TYR A 241 -3.87 14.89 -20.32
N GLN A 242 -4.04 13.76 -20.99
CA GLN A 242 -4.44 13.67 -22.40
C GLN A 242 -5.60 12.70 -22.56
N ILE A 243 -6.51 13.01 -23.49
CA ILE A 243 -7.65 12.16 -23.86
C ILE A 243 -7.60 11.95 -25.37
N GLY A 244 -7.62 10.70 -25.81
CA GLY A 244 -7.55 10.33 -27.22
C GLY A 244 -7.50 8.81 -27.42
N ASP A 245 -7.87 8.34 -28.61
CA ASP A 245 -7.81 6.93 -29.02
C ASP A 245 -8.45 5.95 -28.01
N GLY A 246 -9.56 6.34 -27.40
CA GLY A 246 -10.26 5.52 -26.39
C GLY A 246 -9.59 5.43 -25.05
N LYS A 247 -8.70 6.37 -24.75
CA LYS A 247 -7.91 6.39 -23.53
C LYS A 247 -7.88 7.76 -22.88
N ILE A 248 -7.68 7.75 -21.57
CA ILE A 248 -7.22 8.92 -20.82
C ILE A 248 -5.92 8.55 -20.12
N SER A 249 -4.89 9.39 -20.28
CA SER A 249 -3.62 9.26 -19.59
C SER A 249 -3.38 10.49 -18.72
N ILE A 250 -2.97 10.28 -17.47
CA ILE A 250 -2.51 11.31 -16.53
C ILE A 250 -1.01 11.12 -16.33
N ARG A 251 -0.24 12.21 -16.41
CA ARG A 251 1.20 12.21 -16.12
C ARG A 251 1.46 12.91 -14.80
N LEU A 252 2.26 12.27 -13.95
CA LEU A 252 2.70 12.79 -12.66
C LEU A 252 4.23 12.90 -12.64
N LEU A 253 4.75 13.95 -12.01
CA LEU A 253 6.19 14.14 -11.82
C LEU A 253 6.66 13.40 -10.58
N ARG A 254 7.78 12.70 -10.73
CA ARG A 254 8.50 12.05 -9.63
C ARG A 254 9.66 12.97 -9.20
N PRO A 255 9.68 13.52 -7.99
CA PRO A 255 10.78 14.35 -7.52
C PRO A 255 12.05 13.52 -7.44
N ARG A 256 13.15 14.08 -7.96
CA ARG A 256 14.47 13.45 -7.83
C ARG A 256 14.89 13.50 -6.36
N LEU A 257 15.26 12.35 -5.79
CA LEU A 257 16.05 12.29 -4.57
C LEU A 257 17.38 13.05 -4.81
N ILE A 258 17.47 14.30 -4.37
CA ILE A 258 18.75 14.99 -4.26
C ILE A 258 19.47 14.33 -3.08
N LYS A 259 20.49 13.50 -3.36
CA LYS A 259 21.38 12.99 -2.31
C LYS A 259 21.96 14.17 -1.51
N PRO A 260 22.06 14.08 -0.17
CA PRO A 260 22.87 15.04 0.58
C PRO A 260 24.29 15.01 0.02
N VAL A 261 24.84 16.19 -0.28
CA VAL A 261 26.26 16.33 -0.59
C VAL A 261 27.03 15.89 0.65
N VAL A 262 27.71 14.76 0.58
CA VAL A 262 28.72 14.38 1.58
C VAL A 262 29.83 15.43 1.48
N LEU A 263 29.91 16.33 2.45
CA LEU A 263 31.08 17.19 2.63
C LEU A 263 32.26 16.26 2.91
N ALA A 264 33.22 16.23 1.98
CA ALA A 264 34.46 15.50 2.16
C ALA A 264 35.17 16.00 3.41
N ASP A 265 35.44 15.09 4.34
CA ASP A 265 36.25 15.30 5.53
C ASP A 265 37.63 15.87 5.14
N THR A 266 37.81 17.17 5.27
CA THR A 266 39.14 17.75 5.44
C THR A 266 39.54 17.59 6.90
N SER A 267 40.18 16.46 7.18
CA SER A 267 40.89 16.22 8.42
C SER A 267 42.02 17.24 8.59
N VAL A 268 41.94 18.04 9.66
CA VAL A 268 43.08 18.79 10.20
C VAL A 268 43.50 18.11 11.49
N ALA A 269 44.71 17.57 11.49
CA ALA A 269 45.35 16.92 12.62
C ALA A 269 45.64 17.91 13.75
N ILE A 270 45.29 17.54 14.99
CA ILE A 270 45.91 18.09 16.20
C ILE A 270 46.30 16.94 17.13
N ALA A 271 47.51 17.05 17.66
CA ALA A 271 48.33 16.02 18.27
C ALA A 271 47.97 15.65 19.72
N SER A 272 48.50 14.49 20.09
CA SER A 272 48.48 13.72 21.34
C SER A 272 48.68 14.45 22.68
N THR A 273 48.08 13.91 23.76
CA THR A 273 48.80 13.50 24.99
C THR A 273 48.11 12.33 25.72
N LYS A 274 48.91 11.57 26.49
CA LYS A 274 48.82 10.16 26.92
C LYS A 274 48.00 9.85 28.22
N PRO A 275 47.88 8.57 28.67
CA PRO A 275 46.68 7.93 29.25
C PRO A 275 46.72 7.70 30.77
N ILE A 276 45.58 7.40 31.40
CA ILE A 276 45.50 6.82 32.76
C ILE A 276 44.36 5.78 32.84
N LEU A 277 44.64 4.70 33.59
CA LEU A 277 43.93 3.42 33.77
C LEU A 277 42.42 3.50 34.10
N ALA A 278 41.72 2.45 33.66
CA ALA A 278 40.32 2.15 33.96
C ALA A 278 40.05 1.74 35.42
N PRO A 279 38.87 2.06 35.95
CA PRO A 279 38.07 1.15 36.74
C PRO A 279 36.86 0.68 35.91
N VAL A 280 36.66 -0.64 35.87
CA VAL A 280 35.41 -1.26 35.39
C VAL A 280 34.27 -0.69 36.22
N THR A 281 33.47 0.16 35.59
CA THR A 281 32.19 0.62 36.12
C THR A 281 31.11 -0.10 35.32
N VAL A 282 30.33 -0.93 36.00
CA VAL A 282 29.09 -1.48 35.47
C VAL A 282 28.25 -0.27 35.07
N PRO A 283 27.83 -0.11 33.80
CA PRO A 283 26.80 0.86 33.50
C PRO A 283 25.57 0.38 34.25
N ILE A 284 25.18 1.17 35.25
CA ILE A 284 23.78 1.32 35.62
C ILE A 284 23.07 1.50 34.28
N TYR A 285 22.09 0.66 33.97
CA TYR A 285 21.14 0.98 32.91
C TYR A 285 20.40 2.24 33.42
N GLU A 286 21.00 3.41 33.24
CA GLU A 286 20.21 4.58 32.92
C GLU A 286 19.39 4.12 31.72
N ALA A 287 18.06 4.23 31.85
CA ALA A 287 17.15 4.03 30.76
C ALA A 287 17.79 4.73 29.57
N VAL A 288 18.22 3.95 28.58
CA VAL A 288 18.54 4.52 27.28
C VAL A 288 17.23 5.17 26.92
N GLU A 289 17.21 6.51 26.99
CA GLU A 289 16.20 7.29 26.29
C GLU A 289 16.24 6.69 24.88
N GLU A 290 15.24 5.84 24.59
CA GLU A 290 14.87 5.52 23.23
C GLU A 290 14.85 6.87 22.56
N THR A 291 15.79 7.08 21.65
CA THR A 291 15.97 8.35 21.00
C THR A 291 14.77 8.43 20.08
N ILE A 292 13.68 8.96 20.64
CA ILE A 292 12.44 9.18 19.95
C ILE A 292 12.82 10.18 18.86
N HIS A 293 12.82 9.73 17.61
CA HIS A 293 12.91 10.65 16.48
C HIS A 293 11.53 11.31 16.33
N VAL A 294 11.23 12.22 17.26
CA VAL A 294 9.99 13.00 17.31
C VAL A 294 10.03 14.08 16.23
N TYR A 295 8.96 14.19 15.46
CA TYR A 295 8.52 15.49 14.95
C TYR A 295 7.81 16.23 16.10
N ASP A 296 8.49 17.24 16.66
CA ASP A 296 8.10 18.02 17.85
C ASP A 296 6.84 18.85 17.60
N TYR A 297 5.65 18.35 17.96
CA TYR A 297 4.42 19.16 17.86
C TYR A 297 3.44 19.02 19.03
N MET A 298 3.35 17.86 19.71
CA MET A 298 2.38 17.61 20.79
C MET A 298 3.08 17.39 22.14
N ASP A 299 2.57 18.00 23.21
CA ASP A 299 3.10 17.81 24.56
C ASP A 299 3.05 16.32 24.97
N PRO A 300 4.08 15.77 25.66
CA PRO A 300 4.11 14.37 26.05
C PRO A 300 2.94 13.92 26.94
N GLU A 301 2.39 14.81 27.78
CA GLU A 301 1.20 14.51 28.59
C GLU A 301 -0.03 14.40 27.70
N ASP A 302 -0.19 15.34 26.76
CA ASP A 302 -1.28 15.32 25.78
C ASP A 302 -1.21 14.09 24.86
N LEU A 303 0.00 13.67 24.44
CA LEU A 303 0.19 12.48 23.62
C LEU A 303 -0.16 11.19 24.38
N LEU A 304 0.16 11.12 25.66
CA LEU A 304 -0.19 9.98 26.51
C LEU A 304 -1.72 9.87 26.66
N ASP A 305 -2.37 11.00 26.96
CA ASP A 305 -3.82 11.09 27.04
C ASP A 305 -4.48 10.71 25.70
N LEU A 306 -3.96 11.25 24.58
CA LEU A 306 -4.45 10.96 23.23
C LEU A 306 -4.40 9.47 22.92
N LYS A 307 -3.29 8.80 23.25
CA LYS A 307 -3.10 7.35 23.06
C LYS A 307 -4.08 6.54 23.90
N GLU A 308 -4.34 6.97 25.14
CA GLU A 308 -5.31 6.31 26.01
C GLU A 308 -6.72 6.38 25.44
N TYR A 309 -7.18 7.58 25.03
CA TYR A 309 -8.52 7.76 24.48
C TYR A 309 -8.70 7.06 23.13
N VAL A 310 -7.70 7.09 22.25
CA VAL A 310 -7.77 6.35 20.96
C VAL A 310 -7.78 4.84 21.18
N GLY A 311 -7.03 4.32 22.15
CA GLY A 311 -7.07 2.89 22.49
C GLY A 311 -8.45 2.43 23.00
N LYS A 312 -9.07 3.24 23.87
CA LYS A 312 -10.45 3.01 24.35
C LYS A 312 -11.46 3.08 23.21
N LEU A 313 -11.38 4.11 22.38
CA LEU A 313 -12.24 4.29 21.22
C LEU A 313 -12.14 3.11 20.25
N ASN A 314 -10.92 2.66 19.91
CA ASN A 314 -10.73 1.52 19.02
C ASN A 314 -11.38 0.24 19.58
N SER A 315 -11.28 0.02 20.90
CA SER A 315 -11.93 -1.12 21.55
C SER A 315 -13.45 -1.05 21.46
N LEU A 316 -14.03 0.14 21.67
CA LEU A 316 -15.47 0.37 21.53
C LEU A 316 -15.94 0.25 20.07
N MET A 317 -15.14 0.72 19.12
CA MET A 317 -15.45 0.64 17.69
C MET A 317 -15.43 -0.80 17.15
N LEU A 318 -14.64 -1.71 17.75
CA LEU A 318 -14.60 -3.13 17.38
C LEU A 318 -15.83 -3.91 17.84
N ILE A 319 -16.56 -3.42 18.84
CA ILE A 319 -17.78 -4.07 19.35
C ILE A 319 -19.06 -3.50 18.70
N VAL A 320 -18.94 -2.43 17.89
CA VAL A 320 -20.01 -1.98 17.01
C VAL A 320 -20.37 -3.14 16.08
N GLY A 321 -21.65 -3.53 16.04
CA GLY A 321 -22.15 -4.73 15.36
C GLY A 321 -22.52 -5.89 16.28
N GLY A 322 -22.16 -5.81 17.56
CA GLY A 322 -22.76 -6.62 18.63
C GLY A 322 -23.98 -5.96 19.28
N GLU A 323 -24.41 -6.46 20.45
CA GLU A 323 -25.41 -5.78 21.28
C GLU A 323 -24.79 -4.53 21.94
N ILE A 324 -24.73 -3.42 21.20
CA ILE A 324 -24.21 -2.15 21.70
C ILE A 324 -25.27 -1.40 22.50
N GLU A 325 -24.94 -1.01 23.72
CA GLU A 325 -25.85 -0.29 24.62
C GLU A 325 -25.70 1.23 24.49
N ALA A 326 -26.75 1.96 24.86
CA ALA A 326 -26.78 3.42 24.80
C ALA A 326 -25.64 4.10 25.59
N TYR A 327 -25.15 3.48 26.66
CA TYR A 327 -24.04 4.00 27.45
C TYR A 327 -22.68 3.83 26.73
N GLU A 328 -22.53 2.81 25.88
CA GLU A 328 -21.32 2.59 25.09
C GLU A 328 -21.24 3.58 23.94
N VAL A 329 -22.40 3.95 23.37
CA VAL A 329 -22.49 5.05 22.38
C VAL A 329 -22.10 6.39 23.01
N ASP A 330 -22.54 6.65 24.25
CA ASP A 330 -22.10 7.83 25.03
C ASP A 330 -20.58 7.80 25.29
N GLU A 331 -20.02 6.62 25.54
CA GLU A 331 -18.59 6.45 25.76
C GLU A 331 -17.78 6.67 24.46
N ILE A 332 -18.29 6.23 23.31
CA ILE A 332 -17.72 6.51 21.99
C ILE A 332 -17.62 8.02 21.75
N ASP A 333 -18.72 8.76 21.93
CA ASP A 333 -18.72 10.22 21.79
C ASP A 333 -17.75 10.87 22.78
N ASN A 334 -17.78 10.48 24.06
CA ASN A 334 -16.87 11.04 25.05
C ASN A 334 -15.39 10.86 24.66
N ASN A 335 -14.98 9.70 24.17
CA ASN A 335 -13.61 9.49 23.68
C ASN A 335 -13.32 10.37 22.46
N LEU A 336 -14.23 10.44 21.48
CA LEU A 336 -14.10 11.31 20.31
C LEU A 336 -13.98 12.79 20.68
N GLN A 337 -14.73 13.26 21.68
CA GLN A 337 -14.62 14.62 22.22
C GLN A 337 -13.27 14.88 22.88
N GLN A 338 -12.73 13.94 23.65
CA GLN A 338 -11.42 14.12 24.28
C GLN A 338 -10.29 14.11 23.24
N ILE A 339 -10.32 13.17 22.29
CA ILE A 339 -9.35 13.11 21.18
C ILE A 339 -9.44 14.39 20.36
N GLY A 340 -10.65 14.84 20.05
CA GLY A 340 -10.92 16.07 19.32
C GLY A 340 -10.42 17.31 20.04
N ARG A 341 -10.61 17.40 21.36
CA ARG A 341 -10.12 18.50 22.22
C ARG A 341 -8.60 18.58 22.23
N ILE A 342 -7.92 17.46 22.45
CA ILE A 342 -6.45 17.40 22.47
C ILE A 342 -5.90 17.77 21.09
N SER A 343 -6.40 17.12 20.03
CA SER A 343 -5.93 17.34 18.66
C SER A 343 -6.20 18.78 18.17
N SER A 344 -7.34 19.38 18.53
CA SER A 344 -7.64 20.77 18.17
C SER A 344 -6.77 21.80 18.88
N GLY A 345 -6.02 21.41 19.91
CA GLY A 345 -5.02 22.27 20.57
C GLY A 345 -3.80 22.55 19.69
N TYR A 346 -3.61 21.78 18.62
CA TYR A 346 -2.44 21.82 17.75
C TYR A 346 -2.86 22.17 16.32
N THR A 347 -2.08 23.03 15.66
CA THR A 347 -2.44 23.58 14.35
C THR A 347 -2.55 22.50 13.28
N ASP A 348 -1.65 21.52 13.32
CA ASP A 348 -1.54 20.53 12.25
C ASP A 348 -2.59 19.42 12.38
N SER A 349 -2.99 19.05 13.59
CA SER A 349 -4.08 18.07 13.84
C SER A 349 -5.45 18.73 14.09
N TYR A 350 -5.57 20.05 13.88
CA TYR A 350 -6.80 20.81 14.10
C TYR A 350 -7.99 20.28 13.31
N SER A 351 -7.78 19.96 12.02
CA SER A 351 -8.84 19.51 11.11
C SER A 351 -9.38 18.13 11.50
N ILE A 352 -8.50 17.22 11.91
CA ILE A 352 -8.89 15.92 12.47
C ILE A 352 -9.70 16.16 13.75
N GLY A 353 -9.18 16.98 14.66
CA GLY A 353 -9.85 17.24 15.93
C GLY A 353 -11.29 17.74 15.74
N ARG A 354 -11.51 18.63 14.78
CA ARG A 354 -12.85 19.11 14.40
C ARG A 354 -13.74 18.02 13.83
N ALA A 355 -13.22 17.16 12.96
CA ALA A 355 -13.98 16.06 12.38
C ALA A 355 -14.39 15.02 13.43
N LEU A 356 -13.49 14.66 14.35
CA LEU A 356 -13.77 13.71 15.43
C LEU A 356 -14.85 14.26 16.40
N THR A 357 -14.73 15.52 16.79
CA THR A 357 -15.75 16.21 17.62
C THR A 357 -17.11 16.25 16.93
N SER A 358 -17.14 16.53 15.62
CA SER A 358 -18.36 16.56 14.80
C SER A 358 -19.01 15.18 14.73
N MET A 359 -18.20 14.14 14.49
CA MET A 359 -18.70 12.78 14.37
C MET A 359 -19.28 12.28 15.68
N GLY A 360 -18.59 12.52 16.80
CA GLY A 360 -19.10 12.17 18.13
C GLY A 360 -20.44 12.84 18.42
N SER A 361 -20.56 14.14 18.15
CA SER A 361 -21.83 14.87 18.31
C SER A 361 -22.95 14.30 17.44
N THR A 362 -22.64 13.89 16.20
CA THR A 362 -23.61 13.30 15.27
C THR A 362 -24.05 11.92 15.74
N ILE A 363 -23.12 11.07 16.19
CA ILE A 363 -23.41 9.74 16.77
C ILE A 363 -24.33 9.89 17.98
N THR A 364 -24.04 10.82 18.90
CA THR A 364 -24.89 11.07 20.07
C THR A 364 -26.27 11.63 19.70
N HIS A 365 -26.34 12.50 18.68
CA HIS A 365 -27.60 13.09 18.22
C HIS A 365 -28.50 12.04 17.56
N HIS A 366 -27.93 11.15 16.77
CA HIS A 366 -28.62 10.05 16.08
C HIS A 366 -28.41 8.70 16.79
N ARG A 367 -28.36 8.70 18.13
CA ARG A 367 -28.03 7.52 18.94
C ARG A 367 -28.87 6.30 18.61
N ASP A 368 -30.19 6.47 18.53
CA ASP A 368 -31.10 5.37 18.31
C ASP A 368 -30.87 4.74 16.91
N ILE A 369 -30.60 5.57 15.90
CA ILE A 369 -30.25 5.15 14.53
C ILE A 369 -28.88 4.45 14.50
N PHE A 370 -27.90 4.96 15.24
CA PHE A 370 -26.57 4.35 15.33
C PHE A 370 -26.64 2.95 15.95
N ILE A 371 -27.46 2.75 16.98
CA ILE A 371 -27.69 1.44 17.60
C ILE A 371 -28.44 0.52 16.62
N GLU A 372 -29.49 1.01 15.97
CA GLU A 372 -30.27 0.26 14.98
C GLU A 372 -29.40 -0.21 13.80
N LYS A 373 -28.55 0.66 13.26
CA LYS A 373 -27.64 0.38 12.13
C LYS A 373 -26.27 -0.14 12.55
N SER A 374 -26.10 -0.55 13.81
CA SER A 374 -24.78 -0.93 14.35
C SER A 374 -24.15 -2.12 13.61
N SER A 375 -24.96 -3.10 13.16
CA SER A 375 -24.49 -4.24 12.35
C SER A 375 -23.88 -3.78 11.02
N ASP A 376 -24.53 -2.83 10.35
CA ASP A 376 -24.12 -2.32 9.03
C ASP A 376 -22.90 -1.39 9.14
N LEU A 377 -22.81 -0.64 10.23
CA LEU A 377 -21.70 0.27 10.52
C LEU A 377 -20.46 -0.45 11.07
N ALA A 378 -20.57 -1.70 11.52
CA ALA A 378 -19.51 -2.45 12.18
C ALA A 378 -18.18 -2.47 11.40
N PRO A 379 -18.15 -2.81 10.09
CA PRO A 379 -16.89 -2.85 9.35
C PRO A 379 -16.24 -1.47 9.24
N MET A 380 -17.05 -0.42 9.06
CA MET A 380 -16.59 0.96 8.94
C MET A 380 -16.06 1.51 10.26
N CYS A 381 -16.77 1.27 11.37
CA CYS A 381 -16.33 1.64 12.71
C CYS A 381 -15.02 0.93 13.08
N ALA A 382 -14.92 -0.38 12.83
CA ALA A 382 -13.70 -1.15 13.07
C ALA A 382 -12.51 -0.65 12.23
N ALA A 383 -12.73 -0.34 10.94
CA ALA A 383 -11.70 0.24 10.09
C ALA A 383 -11.25 1.62 10.61
N PHE A 384 -12.20 2.49 10.95
CA PHE A 384 -11.94 3.82 11.48
C PHE A 384 -11.13 3.79 12.79
N GLY A 385 -11.48 2.91 13.72
CA GLY A 385 -10.73 2.75 14.98
C GLY A 385 -9.28 2.32 14.74
N ARG A 386 -9.05 1.39 13.80
CA ARG A 386 -7.70 0.96 13.41
C ARG A 386 -6.91 2.08 12.74
N ASP A 387 -7.53 2.82 11.83
CA ASP A 387 -6.88 3.92 11.11
C ASP A 387 -6.43 5.03 12.06
N LEU A 388 -7.28 5.41 13.02
CA LEU A 388 -6.95 6.41 14.03
C LEU A 388 -5.85 5.95 14.98
N ASN A 389 -5.82 4.66 15.34
CA ASN A 389 -4.75 4.09 16.15
C ASN A 389 -3.41 4.03 15.38
N SER A 390 -3.45 3.62 14.11
CA SER A 390 -2.29 3.63 13.21
C SER A 390 -1.76 5.04 12.97
N TRP A 391 -2.65 6.03 12.84
CA TRP A 391 -2.27 7.45 12.74
C TRP A 391 -1.44 7.90 13.94
N ILE A 392 -1.83 7.56 15.17
CA ILE A 392 -1.04 7.90 16.36
C ILE A 392 0.33 7.21 16.35
N GLN A 393 0.36 5.91 16.04
CA GLN A 393 1.63 5.16 16.01
C GLN A 393 2.58 5.76 14.96
N LEU A 394 2.08 6.06 13.78
CA LEU A 394 2.91 6.54 12.68
C LEU A 394 3.34 8.00 12.89
N ILE A 395 2.43 8.90 13.25
CA ILE A 395 2.74 10.32 13.42
C ILE A 395 3.68 10.56 14.61
N PHE A 396 3.41 9.95 15.76
CA PHE A 396 4.06 10.34 17.02
C PHE A 396 5.13 9.36 17.51
N ILE A 397 5.21 8.13 16.97
CA ILE A 397 6.11 7.08 17.49
C ILE A 397 7.07 6.57 16.40
N GLU A 398 6.56 6.12 15.25
CA GLU A 398 7.36 5.46 14.21
C GLU A 398 7.98 6.44 13.20
N GLY A 399 7.45 7.66 13.10
CA GLY A 399 7.97 8.72 12.24
C GLY A 399 7.28 8.76 10.87
N ALA A 400 6.13 9.42 10.81
CA ALA A 400 5.38 9.62 9.58
C ALA A 400 6.11 10.53 8.60
N THR A 401 5.84 10.32 7.32
CA THR A 401 6.48 11.05 6.21
C THR A 401 5.96 12.48 6.02
N SER A 402 4.87 12.84 6.71
CA SER A 402 4.22 14.15 6.70
C SER A 402 3.48 14.38 8.02
N VAL A 403 3.39 15.64 8.45
CA VAL A 403 2.60 16.03 9.63
C VAL A 403 1.09 15.79 9.42
N ASN A 404 0.64 15.75 8.16
CA ASN A 404 -0.76 15.52 7.79
C ASN A 404 -1.02 14.08 7.29
N TYR A 405 -0.15 13.14 7.64
CA TYR A 405 -0.27 11.75 7.17
C TYR A 405 -1.58 11.15 7.69
N MET A 406 -2.40 10.59 6.80
CA MET A 406 -3.76 10.04 7.05
C MET A 406 -4.86 11.04 7.45
N ASP A 407 -4.58 12.33 7.59
CA ASP A 407 -5.59 13.33 7.99
C ASP A 407 -6.84 13.33 7.12
N ASP A 408 -6.66 13.37 5.79
CA ASP A 408 -7.78 13.37 4.84
C ASP A 408 -8.59 12.05 4.91
N THR A 409 -7.92 10.93 5.19
CA THR A 409 -8.58 9.61 5.33
C THR A 409 -9.43 9.56 6.57
N ILE A 410 -8.90 10.00 7.71
CA ILE A 410 -9.62 10.04 8.99
C ILE A 410 -10.82 10.99 8.89
N ILE A 411 -10.63 12.17 8.28
CA ILE A 411 -11.71 13.15 8.09
C ILE A 411 -12.80 12.60 7.16
N ALA A 412 -12.43 11.96 6.05
CA ALA A 412 -13.40 11.41 5.10
C ALA A 412 -14.20 10.24 5.70
N ASN A 413 -13.54 9.32 6.42
CA ASN A 413 -14.21 8.21 7.08
C ASN A 413 -15.16 8.71 8.17
N ALA A 414 -14.76 9.74 8.93
CA ALA A 414 -15.64 10.38 9.90
C ALA A 414 -16.89 10.98 9.26
N GLN A 415 -16.74 11.72 8.16
CA GLN A 415 -17.85 12.31 7.40
C GLN A 415 -18.78 11.26 6.77
N MET A 416 -18.25 10.10 6.40
CA MET A 416 -19.04 9.01 5.84
C MET A 416 -19.95 8.40 6.90
N ILE A 417 -19.44 8.16 8.11
CA ILE A 417 -20.24 7.71 9.26
C ILE A 417 -21.32 8.75 9.59
N GLU A 418 -20.99 10.05 9.62
CA GLU A 418 -21.97 11.13 9.81
C GLU A 418 -23.07 11.12 8.73
N SER A 419 -22.70 10.91 7.46
CA SER A 419 -23.64 10.92 6.34
C SER A 419 -24.64 9.77 6.44
N ILE A 420 -24.20 8.58 6.82
CA ILE A 420 -25.09 7.41 6.99
C ILE A 420 -26.12 7.64 8.10
N LEU A 421 -25.72 8.31 9.18
CA LEU A 421 -26.60 8.61 10.31
C LEU A 421 -27.60 9.74 10.03
N THR A 422 -27.27 10.63 9.10
CA THR A 422 -28.11 11.80 8.75
C THR A 422 -29.01 11.55 7.55
N MET A 423 -28.80 10.46 6.79
CA MET A 423 -29.57 10.14 5.58
C MET A 423 -31.08 9.92 5.84
N ASP A 424 -31.48 9.48 7.03
CA ASP A 424 -32.90 9.20 7.35
C ASP A 424 -33.72 10.43 7.75
N ASP A 425 -33.11 11.60 7.96
CA ASP A 425 -33.86 12.84 8.23
C ASP A 425 -34.48 13.46 6.96
N THR A 426 -34.19 12.91 5.77
CA THR A 426 -34.64 13.47 4.48
C THR A 426 -35.56 12.58 3.65
N THR A 427 -35.87 11.36 4.08
CA THR A 427 -36.57 10.34 3.28
C THR A 427 -37.85 9.80 3.91
N ALA A 428 -38.54 10.59 4.74
CA ALA A 428 -39.87 10.22 5.24
C ALA A 428 -41.00 10.21 4.18
N ASP A 429 -40.72 10.27 2.87
CA ASP A 429 -41.77 10.27 1.83
C ASP A 429 -41.51 9.43 0.56
N ASP A 430 -40.38 8.74 0.38
CA ASP A 430 -40.22 7.90 -0.82
C ASP A 430 -39.42 6.62 -0.55
N GLY A 431 -40.13 5.63 0.02
CA GLY A 431 -40.17 4.26 -0.48
C GLY A 431 -38.88 3.54 -0.88
N ILE A 432 -37.84 3.56 -0.04
CA ILE A 432 -36.79 2.54 -0.08
C ILE A 432 -36.91 1.71 1.20
N GLU A 433 -37.78 0.69 1.14
CA GLU A 433 -37.84 -0.36 2.14
C GLU A 433 -36.66 -1.32 1.88
N ASN A 434 -35.77 -1.42 2.87
CA ASN A 434 -34.63 -2.35 3.04
C ASN A 434 -33.22 -1.84 2.66
N LEU A 435 -32.37 -1.84 3.70
CA LEU A 435 -30.90 -1.73 3.65
C LEU A 435 -30.23 -2.95 3.00
N ASP A 436 -30.96 -4.05 2.77
CA ASP A 436 -30.45 -5.23 2.05
C ASP A 436 -30.08 -4.90 0.59
N ASP A 437 -30.64 -3.84 -0.01
CA ASP A 437 -30.28 -3.38 -1.36
C ASP A 437 -28.95 -2.60 -1.40
N ILE A 438 -28.35 -2.29 -0.23
CA ILE A 438 -27.05 -1.61 -0.11
C ILE A 438 -25.91 -2.63 0.09
N PHE A 439 -26.20 -3.83 0.62
CA PHE A 439 -25.21 -4.84 0.99
C PHE A 439 -25.31 -6.17 0.23
N ASP A 440 -26.23 -6.33 -0.72
CA ASP A 440 -26.00 -7.25 -1.83
C ASP A 440 -24.95 -6.59 -2.74
N PHE A 441 -23.65 -6.77 -2.42
CA PHE A 441 -22.50 -6.98 -3.32
C PHE A 441 -21.21 -7.18 -2.51
#